data_AF-A0A2V8HH77-F1
#
_entry.id   AF-A0A2V8HH77-F1
#
_cell.length_a   1.000
_cell.length_b   1.000
_cell.length_c   1.000
_cell.angle_alpha   90.00
_cell.angle_beta   90.00
_cell.angle_gamma   90.00
#
_symmetry.space_group_name_H-M   'P 1'
#
loop_
_entity.id
_entity.type
_entity.pdbx_description
1 polymer ?
#
loop_
_entity_poly.entity_id
_entity_poly.type
_entity_poly.pdbx_seq_one_letter_code
_entity_poly.pdbx_strand_id
1 'polypeptide(L)'
;MRGHSTARTITATATRARTTAFAQGLATNLTNPKVAVFYVTFLPQFVAPDRNVLTQSVFLAFMHVVMGLIWLPLYARFIDRMAAVLLTDRVRRRIEAVTGAVLMALGIRLALARR
;
A
#
# COMPACT_ATOMS: atom_id res chain seq x y z
N MET A 1 44.67 3.21 6.38
CA MET A 1 43.50 3.23 7.29
C MET A 1 42.29 3.99 6.70
N ARG A 2 41.75 3.63 5.52
CA ARG A 2 40.64 4.36 4.84
C ARG A 2 39.34 3.55 4.60
N GLY A 3 39.25 2.31 5.09
CA GLY A 3 38.09 1.42 4.84
C GLY A 3 36.88 1.58 5.80
N HIS A 4 37.05 2.24 6.95
CA HIS A 4 36.00 2.29 7.99
C HIS A 4 34.95 3.41 7.79
N SER A 5 35.21 4.38 6.92
CA SER A 5 34.31 5.54 6.73
C SER A 5 33.14 5.21 5.79
N THR A 6 33.39 4.50 4.69
CA THR A 6 32.38 4.16 3.67
C THR A 6 31.33 3.18 4.18
N ALA A 7 31.73 2.19 4.99
CA ALA A 7 30.80 1.22 5.57
C ALA A 7 29.81 1.87 6.56
N ARG A 8 30.26 2.87 7.33
CA ARG A 8 29.40 3.63 8.26
C ARG A 8 28.36 4.47 7.52
N THR A 9 28.74 5.10 6.41
CA THR A 9 27.83 5.94 5.62
C THR A 9 26.74 5.13 4.92
N ILE A 10 27.06 3.96 4.36
CA ILE A 10 26.07 3.08 3.71
C ILE A 10 25.08 2.53 4.73
N THR A 11 25.57 2.09 5.90
CA THR A 11 24.71 1.55 6.97
C THR A 11 23.80 2.62 7.58
N ALA A 12 24.30 3.84 7.78
CA ALA A 12 23.51 4.96 8.29
C ALA A 12 22.42 5.39 7.29
N THR A 13 22.74 5.44 6.00
CA THR A 13 21.77 5.81 4.94
C THR A 13 20.70 4.74 4.78
N ALA A 14 21.07 3.45 4.79
CA ALA A 14 20.12 2.34 4.70
C ALA A 14 19.19 2.28 5.92
N THR A 15 19.71 2.54 7.13
CA THR A 15 18.90 2.58 8.35
C THR A 15 17.89 3.73 8.28
N ARG A 16 18.32 4.95 7.90
CA ARG A 16 17.42 6.10 7.76
C ARG A 16 16.34 5.87 6.69
N ALA A 17 16.69 5.26 5.56
CA ALA A 17 15.75 4.90 4.49
C ALA A 17 14.69 3.88 4.94
N ARG A 18 15.07 2.91 5.80
CA ARG A 18 14.12 1.96 6.40
C ARG A 18 13.16 2.65 7.38
N THR A 19 13.67 3.55 8.22
CA THR A 19 12.81 4.29 9.17
C THR A 19 11.81 5.19 8.44
N THR A 20 12.24 5.85 7.35
CA THR A 20 11.34 6.68 6.52
C THR A 20 10.30 5.83 5.79
N ALA A 21 10.67 4.64 5.27
CA ALA A 21 9.72 3.74 4.63
C ALA A 21 8.66 3.21 5.62
N PHE A 22 9.05 2.87 6.85
CA PHE A 22 8.12 2.48 7.90
C PHE A 22 7.19 3.63 8.30
N ALA A 23 7.73 4.83 8.53
CA ALA A 23 6.93 6.01 8.88
C ALA A 23 5.94 6.37 7.76
N GLN A 24 6.37 6.30 6.50
CA GLN A 24 5.49 6.53 5.35
C GLN A 24 4.41 5.45 5.25
N GLY A 25 4.74 4.17 5.45
CA GLY A 25 3.77 3.08 5.49
C GLY A 25 2.77 3.24 6.64
N LEU A 26 3.25 3.62 7.82
CA LEU A 26 2.41 3.87 9.00
C LEU A 26 1.48 5.06 8.77
N ALA A 27 2.02 6.20 8.32
CA ALA A 27 1.22 7.39 8.00
C ALA A 27 0.18 7.08 6.91
N THR A 28 0.54 6.31 5.87
CA THR A 28 -0.38 5.90 4.81
C THR A 28 -1.50 5.01 5.36
N ASN A 29 -1.19 4.07 6.26
CA ASN A 29 -2.19 3.21 6.89
C ASN A 29 -3.12 4.00 7.83
N LEU A 30 -2.58 4.91 8.67
CA LEU A 30 -3.40 5.73 9.57
C LEU A 30 -4.28 6.72 8.80
N THR A 31 -3.78 7.29 7.71
CA THR A 31 -4.52 8.26 6.88
C THR A 31 -5.54 7.57 5.98
N ASN A 32 -5.56 6.23 5.90
CA ASN A 32 -6.49 5.50 5.07
C ASN A 32 -7.74 5.09 5.87
N PRO A 33 -8.86 5.85 5.79
CA PRO A 33 -10.06 5.53 6.55
C PRO A 33 -10.72 4.22 6.10
N LYS A 34 -10.31 3.65 4.97
CA LYS A 34 -10.92 2.45 4.39
C LYS A 34 -10.90 1.26 5.35
N VAL A 35 -9.82 1.10 6.11
CA VAL A 35 -9.70 0.01 7.09
C VAL A 35 -10.67 0.21 8.24
N ALA A 36 -10.79 1.43 8.75
CA ALA A 36 -11.76 1.76 9.81
C ALA A 36 -13.20 1.56 9.34
N VAL A 37 -13.55 2.05 8.14
CA VAL A 37 -14.87 1.87 7.54
C VAL A 37 -15.19 0.39 7.32
N PHE A 38 -14.22 -0.39 6.83
CA PHE A 38 -14.37 -1.83 6.68
C PHE A 38 -14.66 -2.52 8.01
N TYR A 39 -13.89 -2.22 9.06
CA TYR A 39 -14.13 -2.84 10.36
C TYR A 39 -15.49 -2.47 10.95
N VAL A 40 -15.91 -1.20 10.87
CA VAL A 40 -17.22 -0.77 11.38
C VAL A 40 -18.38 -1.42 10.61
N THR A 41 -18.26 -1.62 9.30
CA THR A 41 -19.34 -2.20 8.49
C THR A 41 -19.35 -3.73 8.49
N PHE A 42 -18.19 -4.38 8.49
CA PHE A 42 -18.09 -5.83 8.35
C PHE A 42 -17.94 -6.59 9.67
N LEU A 43 -17.24 -6.06 10.69
CA LEU A 43 -17.10 -6.81 11.97
C LEU A 43 -18.43 -7.19 12.60
N PRO A 44 -19.42 -6.27 12.73
CA PRO A 44 -20.68 -6.61 13.39
C PRO A 44 -21.43 -7.75 12.70
N GLN A 45 -21.22 -7.94 11.39
CA GLN A 45 -21.86 -8.98 10.60
C GLN A 45 -21.32 -10.39 10.92
N PHE A 46 -20.10 -10.48 11.46
CA PHE A 46 -19.44 -11.74 11.81
C PHE A 46 -19.36 -12.00 13.31
N VAL A 47 -19.82 -11.05 14.13
CA VAL A 47 -19.84 -11.18 15.59
C VAL A 47 -21.18 -11.73 16.04
N ALA A 48 -21.16 -12.92 16.64
CA ALA A 48 -22.35 -13.51 17.23
C ALA A 48 -22.63 -12.83 18.61
N PRO A 49 -23.89 -12.41 18.90
CA PRO A 49 -24.22 -11.68 20.13
C PRO A 49 -24.05 -12.49 21.42
N ASP A 50 -24.04 -13.82 21.31
CA ASP A 50 -23.99 -14.80 22.40
C ASP A 50 -22.56 -15.06 22.91
N ARG A 51 -21.54 -14.48 22.26
CA ARG A 51 -20.12 -14.70 22.58
C ARG A 51 -19.39 -13.38 22.86
N ASN A 52 -18.21 -13.49 23.48
CA ASN A 52 -17.38 -12.31 23.77
C ASN A 52 -16.99 -11.57 22.48
N VAL A 53 -17.48 -10.33 22.34
CA VAL A 53 -17.26 -9.46 21.17
C VAL A 53 -15.77 -9.13 20.97
N LEU A 54 -15.03 -8.90 22.06
CA LEU A 54 -13.61 -8.57 21.99
C LEU A 54 -12.80 -9.72 21.40
N THR A 55 -13.04 -10.96 21.87
CA THR A 55 -12.34 -12.15 21.35
C THR A 55 -12.58 -12.36 19.86
N GLN A 56 -13.84 -12.24 19.42
CA GLN A 56 -14.20 -12.38 18.00
C GLN A 56 -13.57 -11.27 17.15
N SER A 57 -13.60 -10.03 17.63
CA SER A 57 -13.03 -8.88 16.93
C SER A 57 -11.52 -8.99 16.79
N VAL A 58 -10.81 -9.39 17.85
CA VAL A 58 -9.36 -9.62 17.82
C VAL A 58 -9.01 -10.78 16.89
N PHE A 59 -9.79 -11.86 16.90
CA PHE A 59 -9.58 -13.00 15.99
C PHE A 59 -9.74 -12.61 14.52
N LEU A 60 -10.79 -11.85 14.19
CA LEU A 60 -11.03 -11.36 12.83
C LEU A 60 -9.95 -10.37 12.38
N ALA A 61 -9.53 -9.46 13.27
CA ALA A 61 -8.41 -8.56 13.00
C ALA A 61 -7.09 -9.33 12.77
N PHE A 62 -6.84 -10.39 13.56
CA PHE A 62 -5.67 -11.25 13.38
C PHE A 62 -5.69 -11.96 12.02
N MET A 63 -6.81 -12.57 11.64
CA MET A 63 -7.01 -13.18 10.32
C MET A 63 -6.74 -12.18 9.19
N HIS A 64 -7.24 -10.96 9.32
CA HIS A 64 -7.01 -9.90 8.34
C HIS A 64 -5.53 -9.53 8.22
N VAL A 65 -4.83 -9.38 9.33
CA VAL A 65 -3.37 -9.11 9.35
C VAL A 65 -2.59 -10.25 8.71
N VAL A 66 -2.91 -11.50 9.02
CA VAL A 66 -2.26 -12.68 8.42
C VAL A 66 -2.48 -12.71 6.90
N MET A 67 -3.71 -12.46 6.45
CA MET A 67 -4.02 -12.38 5.02
C MET A 67 -3.18 -11.29 4.34
N GLY A 68 -3.09 -10.10 4.94
CA GLY A 68 -2.25 -9.01 4.44
C GLY A 68 -0.76 -9.37 4.39
N LEU A 69 -0.25 -10.02 5.43
CA LEU A 69 1.16 -10.45 5.53
C LEU A 69 1.52 -11.53 4.51
N ILE A 70 0.57 -12.37 4.10
CA ILE A 70 0.79 -13.37 3.05
C ILE A 70 0.62 -12.70 1.67
N TRP A 71 -0.46 -11.95 1.49
CA TRP A 71 -0.86 -11.41 0.21
C TRP A 71 0.04 -10.28 -0.29
N LEU A 72 0.38 -9.29 0.55
CA LEU A 72 1.15 -8.13 0.12
C LEU A 72 2.58 -8.50 -0.33
N PRO A 73 3.35 -9.34 0.39
CA PRO A 73 4.66 -9.77 -0.08
C PRO A 73 4.58 -10.69 -1.29
N LEU A 74 3.53 -11.52 -1.40
CA LEU A 74 3.30 -12.34 -2.60
C LEU A 74 3.07 -11.44 -3.82
N TYR A 75 2.20 -10.44 -3.68
CA TYR A 75 1.91 -9.44 -4.70
C TYR A 75 3.15 -8.61 -5.06
N ALA A 76 3.92 -8.16 -4.06
CA ALA A 76 5.17 -7.45 -4.29
C ALA A 76 6.18 -8.29 -5.08
N ARG A 77 6.39 -9.56 -4.70
CA ARG A 77 7.27 -10.48 -5.45
C ARG A 77 6.77 -10.75 -6.87
N PHE A 78 5.45 -10.85 -7.03
CA PHE A 78 4.85 -11.02 -8.34
C PHE A 78 5.09 -9.80 -9.22
N ILE A 79 4.87 -8.60 -8.70
CA ILE A 79 5.20 -7.34 -9.38
C ILE A 79 6.69 -7.26 -9.69
N ASP A 80 7.59 -7.58 -8.75
CA ASP A 80 9.04 -7.52 -8.98
C ASP A 80 9.47 -8.42 -10.15
N ARG A 81 8.85 -9.61 -10.29
CA ARG A 81 9.08 -10.47 -11.46
C ARG A 81 8.55 -9.86 -12.75
N MET A 82 7.36 -9.26 -12.69
CA MET A 82 6.80 -8.57 -13.85
C MET A 82 7.50 -7.24 -14.13
N ALA A 83 8.20 -6.65 -13.17
CA ALA A 83 8.86 -5.37 -13.27
C ALA A 83 9.95 -5.40 -14.34
N ALA A 84 10.61 -6.55 -14.55
CA ALA A 84 11.53 -6.74 -15.67
C ALA A 84 10.88 -6.45 -17.04
N VAL A 85 9.58 -6.70 -17.19
CA VAL A 85 8.79 -6.44 -18.40
C VAL A 85 8.04 -5.09 -18.33
N LEU A 86 7.58 -4.68 -17.14
CA LEU A 86 6.83 -3.44 -16.94
C LEU A 86 7.73 -2.19 -16.90
N LEU A 87 8.99 -2.33 -16.49
CA LEU A 87 9.98 -1.23 -16.44
C LEU A 87 10.65 -0.97 -17.79
N THR A 88 10.28 -1.68 -18.86
CA THR A 88 10.76 -1.34 -20.20
C THR A 88 10.18 0.02 -20.60
N ASP A 89 10.98 0.89 -21.20
CA ASP A 89 10.57 2.26 -21.56
C ASP A 89 9.28 2.32 -22.40
N ARG A 90 9.01 1.27 -23.19
CA ARG A 90 7.79 1.16 -24.00
C ARG A 90 6.53 0.99 -23.16
N VAL A 91 6.58 0.21 -22.09
CA VAL A 91 5.43 -0.01 -21.19
C VAL A 91 5.20 1.22 -20.32
N ARG A 92 6.28 1.80 -19.78
CA ARG A 92 6.19 3.04 -19.01
C ARG A 92 5.54 4.17 -19.81
N ARG A 93 5.98 4.39 -21.05
CA ARG A 93 5.37 5.40 -21.96
C ARG A 93 3.90 5.12 -22.25
N ARG A 94 3.48 3.85 -22.37
CA ARG A 94 2.06 3.51 -22.56
C ARG A 94 1.24 3.80 -21.31
N ILE A 95 1.73 3.46 -20.13
CA ILE A 95 1.06 3.75 -18.86
C ILE A 95 0.90 5.26 -18.68
N GLU A 96 1.96 6.02 -18.92
CA GLU A 96 1.95 7.49 -18.84
C GLU A 96 0.95 8.09 -19.84
N ALA A 97 0.96 7.64 -21.10
CA ALA A 97 0.05 8.13 -22.13
C ALA A 97 -1.42 7.82 -21.81
N VAL A 98 -1.73 6.60 -21.36
CA VAL A 98 -3.09 6.19 -20.98
C VAL A 98 -3.56 6.97 -19.76
N THR A 99 -2.71 7.09 -18.72
CA THR A 99 -3.04 7.85 -17.51
C THR A 99 -3.30 9.32 -17.84
N GLY A 100 -2.44 9.94 -18.64
CA GLY A 100 -2.60 11.30 -19.12
C GLY A 100 -3.90 11.47 -19.92
N ALA A 101 -4.20 10.54 -20.83
CA ALA A 101 -5.43 10.56 -21.62
C ALA A 101 -6.69 10.46 -20.74
N VAL A 102 -6.70 9.55 -19.76
CA VAL A 102 -7.81 9.40 -18.81
C VAL A 102 -7.98 10.66 -17.96
N LEU A 103 -6.90 11.24 -17.45
CA LEU A 103 -6.96 12.48 -16.67
C LEU A 103 -7.44 13.66 -17.49
N MET A 104 -7.00 13.80 -18.74
CA MET A 104 -7.50 14.81 -19.67
C MET A 104 -8.99 14.62 -19.95
N ALA A 105 -9.43 13.40 -20.24
CA ALA A 105 -10.84 13.10 -20.48
C ALA A 105 -11.71 13.41 -19.25
N LEU A 106 -11.24 13.06 -18.05
CA LEU A 106 -11.93 13.39 -16.80
C LEU A 106 -11.96 14.91 -16.55
N GLY A 107 -10.87 15.63 -16.84
CA GLY A 107 -10.80 17.08 -16.72
C GLY A 107 -11.76 17.79 -17.67
N ILE A 108 -11.82 17.36 -18.93
CA ILE A 108 -12.77 17.84 -19.92
C ILE A 108 -14.20 17.56 -19.46
N ARG A 109 -14.48 16.32 -19.02
CA ARG A 109 -15.81 15.95 -18.51
C ARG A 109 -16.22 16.79 -17.32
N LEU A 110 -15.29 17.10 -16.40
CA LEU A 110 -15.55 17.93 -15.24
C LEU A 110 -15.80 19.40 -15.63
N ALA A 111 -15.05 19.93 -16.60
CA ALA A 111 -15.25 21.29 -17.12
C ALA A 111 -16.61 21.43 -17.83
N LEU A 112 -17.04 20.39 -18.55
CA LEU A 112 -18.35 20.33 -19.19
C LEU A 112 -19.49 20.11 -18.18
N ALA A 113 -19.26 19.34 -17.11
CA ALA A 113 -20.24 19.11 -16.05
C ALA A 113 -20.40 20.30 -15.08
N ARG A 114 -19.47 21.25 -15.08
CA ARG A 114 -19.53 22.52 -14.32
C ARG A 114 -20.12 23.68 -15.13
N ARG A 115 -20.68 23.43 -16.32
CA ARG A 115 -21.57 24.36 -17.04
C ARG A 115 -23.01 23.94 -16.82
#